data_AF-A0A5J4Q2U9-F1
#
_entry.id   AF-A0A5J4Q2U9-F1
#
_cell.length_a   1.000
_cell.length_b   1.000
_cell.length_c   1.000
_cell.angle_alpha   90.00
_cell.angle_beta   90.00
_cell.angle_gamma   90.00
#
_symmetry.space_group_name_H-M   'P 1'
#
loop_
_entity.id
_entity.type
_entity.pdbx_description
1 polymer ?
#
loop_
_entity_poly.entity_id
_entity_poly.type
_entity_poly.pdbx_seq_one_letter_code
_entity_poly.pdbx_strand_id
1 'polypeptide(L)' 'MSYHVTQYKLTLINNDGVKTEHYILSKPSNYLGLFDAVYQTIVFQKPYPIKREEILTQLEILES' A
#
# COMPACT_ATOMS: atom_id res chain seq x y z
N MET A 1 22.42 -2.71 18.00
CA MET A 1 21.03 -2.35 17.69
C MET A 1 20.62 -3.17 16.47
N SER A 2 19.98 -4.32 16.65
CA SER A 2 19.59 -5.18 15.53
C SER A 2 18.24 -4.73 15.00
N TYR A 3 18.18 -4.24 13.76
CA TYR A 3 16.92 -3.93 13.10
C TYR A 3 16.16 -5.24 12.87
N HIS A 4 14.98 -5.41 13.46
CA HIS A 4 14.08 -6.49 13.09
C HIS A 4 13.56 -6.19 11.68
N VAL A 5 14.18 -6.81 10.68
CA VAL A 5 13.67 -6.79 9.31
C VAL A 5 12.39 -7.61 9.30
N THR A 6 11.23 -6.95 9.23
CA THR A 6 9.94 -7.64 9.13
C THR A 6 9.80 -8.18 7.71
N GLN A 7 9.63 -9.49 7.60
CA GLN A 7 9.46 -10.20 6.32
C GLN A 7 8.02 -10.69 6.21
N TYR A 8 7.39 -10.42 5.07
CA TYR A 8 6.03 -10.87 4.76
C TYR A 8 6.07 -11.99 3.74
N LYS A 9 5.05 -12.87 3.78
CA LYS A 9 4.89 -13.98 2.85
C LYS A 9 3.70 -13.71 1.92
N LEU A 10 3.98 -13.48 0.64
CA LEU A 10 2.97 -13.42 -0.41
C LEU A 10 2.84 -14.80 -1.06
N THR A 11 1.64 -15.36 -1.08
CA THR A 11 1.33 -16.60 -1.80
C THR A 11 0.43 -16.26 -2.99
N LEU A 12 0.82 -16.69 -4.18
CA LEU A 12 0.02 -16.58 -5.40
C LEU A 12 -0.40 -17.98 -5.84
N ILE A 13 -1.64 -18.12 -6.32
CA ILE A 13 -2.15 -19.34 -6.95
C ILE A 13 -2.60 -18.93 -8.34
N ASN A 14 -2.03 -19.57 -9.37
CA ASN A 14 -2.40 -19.29 -10.75
C ASN A 14 -3.64 -20.09 -11.20
N ASN A 15 -4.09 -19.87 -12.44
CA ASN A 15 -5.26 -20.56 -13.00
C ASN A 15 -5.08 -22.09 -13.11
N ASP A 16 -3.84 -22.59 -13.13
CA ASP A 16 -3.52 -24.02 -13.16
C ASP A 16 -3.43 -24.64 -11.75
N GLY A 17 -3.72 -23.85 -10.70
CA GLY A 17 -3.63 -24.28 -9.30
C GLY A 17 -2.19 -24.34 -8.76
N VAL A 18 -1.20 -23.87 -9.52
CA VAL A 18 0.21 -23.82 -9.10
C VAL A 18 0.40 -22.69 -8.11
N LYS A 19 0.98 -23.04 -6.95
CA LYS A 19 1.27 -22.12 -5.86
C LYS A 19 2.72 -21.61 -5.93
N THR A 20 2.90 -20.29 -5.85
CA THR A 20 4.22 -19.67 -5.67
C THR A 20 4.26 -18.83 -4.40
N GLU A 21 5.38 -18.87 -3.69
CA GLU A 21 5.59 -18.13 -2.45
C GLU A 21 6.73 -17.12 -2.62
N HIS A 22 6.49 -15.88 -2.19
CA HIS A 22 7.45 -14.79 -2.26
C HIS A 22 7.63 -14.17 -0.88
N TYR A 23 8.88 -14.03 -0.46
CA TYR A 23 9.22 -13.33 0.78
C TYR A 23 9.59 -11.88 0.46
N ILE A 24 8.84 -10.94 1.04
CA ILE A 24 8.95 -9.51 0.76
C ILE A 24 9.42 -8.81 2.02
N LEU A 25 10.47 -7.99 1.91
CA LEU A 25 10.96 -7.18 3.01
C LEU A 25 10.08 -5.95 3.21
N SER A 26 9.78 -5.64 4.47
CA SER A 26 9.04 -4.42 4.81
C SER A 26 9.85 -3.18 4.43
N LYS A 27 9.19 -2.22 3.78
CA LYS A 27 9.76 -0.89 3.61
C LYS A 27 9.66 -0.11 4.93
N PRO A 28 10.59 0.82 5.21
CA PRO A 28 10.45 1.73 6.33
C PRO A 28 9.11 2.49 6.27
N SER A 29 8.46 2.66 7.41
CA SER A 29 7.22 3.43 7.50
C SER A 29 7.47 4.89 7.17
N ASN A 30 6.63 5.50 6.32
CA ASN A 30 6.67 6.94 6.05
C ASN A 30 5.27 7.56 6.13
N TYR A 31 4.84 7.87 7.35
CA TYR A 31 3.58 8.57 7.57
C TYR A 31 3.68 10.07 7.23
N LEU A 32 4.86 10.68 7.43
CA LEU A 32 5.08 12.11 7.15
C LEU A 32 4.86 12.46 5.67
N GLY A 33 5.19 11.55 4.76
CA GLY A 33 4.96 11.72 3.33
C GLY A 33 3.49 11.96 2.96
N LEU A 34 2.53 11.56 3.81
CA LEU A 34 1.12 11.87 3.58
C LEU A 34 0.82 13.36 3.77
N PHE A 35 1.38 13.98 4.81
CA PHE A 35 1.24 15.42 5.04
C PHE A 35 1.94 16.23 3.96
N ASP A 36 3.10 15.77 3.49
CA ASP A 36 3.78 16.37 2.34
C ASP A 36 2.88 16.32 1.10
N ALA A 37 2.23 15.19 0.83
CA ALA A 37 1.30 15.07 -0.28
C ALA A 37 0.12 16.05 -0.16
N VAL A 38 -0.44 16.22 1.05
CA VAL A 38 -1.52 17.21 1.29
C VAL A 38 -1.02 18.62 0.98
N TYR A 39 0.14 19.01 1.51
CA TYR A 39 0.74 20.32 1.25
C TYR A 39 0.98 20.54 -0.25
N GLN A 40 1.55 19.54 -0.93
CA GLN A 40 1.83 19.60 -2.36
C GLN A 40 0.56 19.75 -3.21
N THR A 41 -0.53 19.08 -2.82
CA THR A 41 -1.82 19.20 -3.48
C THR A 41 -2.45 20.57 -3.27
N ILE A 42 -2.44 21.10 -2.04
CA ILE A 42 -3.08 22.38 -1.75
C ILE A 42 -2.30 23.55 -2.35
N VAL A 43 -0.97 23.56 -2.17
CA VAL A 43 -0.13 24.71 -2.53
C VAL A 43 0.28 24.70 -4.00
N PHE A 44 0.59 23.53 -4.56
CA PHE A 44 1.10 23.41 -5.93
C PHE A 44 0.11 22.73 -6.89
N GLN A 45 -1.12 22.45 -6.46
CA GLN A 45 -2.14 21.77 -7.25
C GLN A 45 -1.67 20.43 -7.84
N LYS A 46 -0.72 19.76 -7.17
CA LYS A 46 -0.29 18.42 -7.58
C LYS A 46 -1.38 17.39 -7.28
N PRO A 47 -1.58 16.40 -8.16
CA PRO A 47 -2.53 15.32 -7.89
C PRO A 47 -2.20 14.64 -6.56
N TYR A 48 -3.22 14.48 -5.70
CA TYR A 48 -3.09 13.74 -4.46
C TYR A 48 -2.94 12.25 -4.78
N PRO A 49 -2.05 11.50 -4.10
CA PRO A 49 -1.73 10.12 -4.47
C PRO A 49 -2.86 9.12 -4.19
N ILE A 50 -3.89 9.51 -3.43
CA ILE A 50 -5.05 8.68 -3.11
C ILE A 50 -6.28 9.28 -3.78
N LYS A 51 -6.93 8.51 -4.64
CA LYS A 51 -8.12 8.96 -5.37
C LYS A 51 -9.40 8.61 -4.60
N ARG A 52 -10.47 9.36 -4.88
CA ARG A 52 -11.78 9.10 -4.26
C ARG A 52 -12.29 7.71 -4.61
N GLU A 53 -12.13 7.30 -5.85
CA GLU A 53 -12.63 6.03 -6.37
C GLU A 53 -11.94 4.86 -5.65
N GLU A 54 -10.65 4.99 -5.34
CA GLU A 54 -9.89 3.98 -4.58
C GLU A 54 -10.41 3.83 -3.14
N ILE A 55 -10.88 4.91 -2.53
CA ILE A 55 -11.50 4.86 -1.20
C ILE A 55 -12.88 4.21 -1.27
N LEU A 56 -13.71 4.61 -2.23
CA LEU A 56 -15.06 4.04 -2.39
C LEU A 56 -15.00 2.53 -2.66
N THR A 57 -14.12 2.07 -3.56
CA THR A 57 -13.93 0.65 -3.83
C THR A 57 -13.50 -0.11 -2.58
N GLN A 58 -12.63 0.46 -1.74
CA GLN A 58 -12.20 -0.18 -0.49
C GLN A 58 -13.33 -0.28 0.53
N LEU A 59 -14.17 0.74 0.65
CA LEU A 59 -15.34 0.70 1.54
C LEU A 59 -16.33 -0.38 1.10
N GLU A 60 -16.61 -0.49 -0.20
CA GLU A 60 -17.50 -1.53 -0.75
C GLU A 60 -17.01 -2.95 -0.44
N ILE A 61 -15.71 -3.22 -0.55
CA ILE A 61 -15.11 -4.51 -0.22
C ILE A 61 -15.30 -4.86 1.27
N LEU A 62 -15.25 -3.87 2.17
CA LEU A 62 -15.35 -4.09 3.62
C LEU A 62 -16.80 -4.25 4.09
N GLU A 63 -17.77 -3.69 3.37
CA GLU A 63 -19.20 -3.74 3.71
C GLU A 63 -19.92 -4.97 3.12
N SER A 64 -19.24 -5.76 2.28
CA SER A 64 -19.76 -6.98 1.63
C SER A 64 -19.47 -8.24 2.45
#